data_AF-A0A4R5UP35-F1
#
_entry.id   AF-A0A4R5UP35-F1
#
_cell.length_a   1.000
_cell.length_b   1.000
_cell.length_c   1.000
_cell.angle_alpha   90.00
_cell.angle_beta   90.00
_cell.angle_gamma   90.00
#
_symmetry.space_group_name_H-M   'P 1'
#
loop_
_entity.id
_entity.type
_entity.pdbx_description
1 polymer ?
#
loop_
_entity_poly.entity_id
_entity_poly.type
_entity_poly.pdbx_seq_one_letter_code
_entity_poly.pdbx_strand_id
1 'polypeptide(L)' 'MLDAPKSESRLHDAYEIALDWCDDAPQGKMHDDCVVGSMASMSVREQAAADRATLLEGAFLLALVAAVALIAGRKFRRA' A
#
# COMPACT_ATOMS: atom_id res chain seq x y z
N MET A 1 23.20 5.57 13.02
CA MET A 1 22.50 6.85 13.20
C MET A 1 21.70 7.05 11.94
N LEU A 2 20.40 6.75 12.04
CA LEU A 2 19.47 6.75 10.92
C LEU A 2 19.09 8.19 10.56
N ASP A 3 19.18 8.57 9.28
CA ASP A 3 18.74 9.89 8.84
C ASP A 3 17.22 9.96 8.84
N ALA A 4 16.67 10.94 9.57
CA ALA A 4 15.23 11.16 9.60
C ALA A 4 14.73 11.60 8.21
N PRO A 5 13.64 11.00 7.69
CA PRO A 5 13.02 11.44 6.46
C PRO A 5 12.44 12.85 6.61
N LYS A 6 12.57 13.65 5.55
CA LYS A 6 11.99 15.01 5.49
C LYS A 6 10.48 14.98 5.71
N SER A 7 9.93 16.03 6.32
CA SER A 7 8.50 16.18 6.63
C SER A 7 7.57 16.08 5.41
N GLU A 8 8.05 16.47 4.22
CA GLU A 8 7.28 16.36 2.97
C GLU A 8 7.28 14.93 2.38
N SER A 9 8.05 14.01 2.96
CA SER A 9 8.10 12.62 2.51
C SER A 9 6.88 11.86 3.02
N ARG A 10 6.26 11.02 2.18
CA ARG A 10 5.21 10.08 2.62
C ARG A 10 5.70 9.09 3.69
N LEU A 11 7.01 8.97 3.86
CA LEU A 11 7.62 8.11 4.88
C LEU A 11 7.77 8.81 6.24
N HIS A 12 7.48 10.12 6.34
CA HIS A 12 7.64 10.87 7.58
C HIS A 12 6.66 10.40 8.66
N ASP A 13 5.38 10.25 8.34
CA ASP A 13 4.37 9.73 9.27
C ASP A 13 4.73 8.32 9.75
N ALA A 14 5.15 7.44 8.82
CA ALA A 14 5.57 6.08 9.17
C ALA A 14 6.82 6.07 10.07
N TYR A 15 7.72 7.04 9.88
CA TYR A 15 8.89 7.21 10.72
C TYR A 15 8.55 7.73 12.13
N GLU A 16 7.63 8.69 12.26
CA GLU A 16 7.17 9.17 13.57
C GLU A 16 6.48 8.07 14.38
N ILE A 17 5.61 7.27 13.74
CA ILE A 17 4.96 6.14 14.41
C ILE A 17 6.00 5.08 14.79
N ALA A 18 6.98 4.82 13.93
CA ALA A 18 8.06 3.88 14.23
C ALA A 18 8.95 4.37 15.37
N LEU A 19 9.20 5.68 15.50
CA LEU A 19 9.90 6.26 16.64
C LEU A 19 9.14 6.06 17.94
N ASP A 20 7.83 6.34 17.95
CA ASP A 20 6.96 6.12 19.11
C ASP A 20 6.96 4.66 19.57
N TRP A 21 6.87 3.71 18.64
CA TRP A 21 6.92 2.27 18.95
C TRP A 21 8.27 1.78 19.47
N CYS A 22 9.34 2.47 19.10
CA CYS A 22 10.71 2.10 19.46
C CYS A 22 11.28 2.97 20.59
N ASP A 23 10.46 3.79 21.26
CA ASP A 23 10.89 4.67 22.36
C ASP A 23 11.48 3.88 23.54
N ASP A 24 10.94 2.67 23.79
CA ASP A 24 11.43 1.75 24.81
C ASP A 24 12.74 1.02 24.44
N ALA A 25 13.17 1.10 23.17
CA ALA A 25 14.38 0.41 22.72
C ALA A 25 15.64 1.18 23.13
N PRO A 26 16.71 0.50 23.59
CA PRO A 26 17.95 1.16 23.97
C PRO A 26 18.56 1.94 22.79
N GLN A 27 18.86 3.21 23.06
CA GLN A 27 19.44 4.16 22.11
C GLN A 27 20.67 3.59 21.38
N GLY A 28 20.81 3.94 20.10
CA GLY A 28 21.88 3.46 19.23
C GLY A 28 21.39 2.41 18.23
N LYS A 29 22.22 1.40 17.94
CA LYS A 29 21.96 0.46 16.84
C LYS A 29 20.64 -0.31 16.99
N MET A 30 20.28 -0.71 18.22
CA MET A 30 19.02 -1.44 18.47
C MET A 30 17.78 -0.58 18.22
N HIS A 31 17.83 0.70 18.59
CA HIS A 31 16.77 1.65 18.27
C HIS A 31 16.66 1.89 16.76
N ASP A 32 17.79 2.14 16.08
CA ASP A 32 17.83 2.30 14.61
C ASP A 32 17.24 1.06 13.90
N ASP A 33 17.64 -0.15 14.31
CA ASP A 33 17.14 -1.41 13.74
C ASP A 33 15.62 -1.61 13.99
N CYS A 34 15.12 -1.18 15.16
CA CYS A 34 13.69 -1.21 15.48
C CYS A 34 12.88 -0.26 14.59
N VAL A 35 13.36 0.98 14.38
CA VAL A 35 12.67 1.98 13.56
C VAL A 35 12.63 1.53 12.10
N VAL A 36 13.76 1.05 11.56
CA VAL A 36 13.83 0.54 10.18
C VAL A 36 12.93 -0.69 10.00
N GLY A 37 12.96 -1.64 10.94
CA GLY A 37 12.13 -2.84 10.90
C GLY A 37 10.63 -2.52 10.95
N SER A 38 10.24 -1.57 11.81
CA SER A 38 8.86 -1.12 11.95
C SER A 38 8.37 -0.42 10.68
N MET A 39 9.15 0.50 10.12
CA MET A 39 8.83 1.15 8.84
C MET A 39 8.70 0.14 7.69
N ALA A 40 9.60 -0.84 7.61
CA ALA A 40 9.51 -1.89 6.61
C ALA A 40 8.19 -2.68 6.73
N SER A 41 7.79 -3.04 7.95
CA SER A 41 6.53 -3.76 8.18
C SER A 41 5.28 -2.95 7.82
N MET A 42 5.29 -1.63 8.06
CA MET A 42 4.21 -0.73 7.68
C MET A 42 4.12 -0.57 6.16
N SER A 43 5.26 -0.38 5.49
CA SER A 43 5.31 -0.25 4.03
C SER A 43 4.73 -1.48 3.32
N VAL A 44 4.99 -2.68 3.84
CA VAL A 44 4.43 -3.94 3.29
C VAL A 44 2.92 -4.02 3.49
N ARG A 45 2.40 -3.55 4.64
CA ARG A 45 0.96 -3.53 4.89
C ARG A 45 0.23 -2.53 3.99
N GLU A 46 0.80 -1.35 3.78
CA GLU A 46 0.24 -0.36 2.86
C GLU A 46 0.28 -0.84 1.41
N GLN A 47 1.37 -1.45 0.97
CA GLN A 47 1.46 -2.06 -0.35
C GLN A 47 0.42 -3.18 -0.52
N ALA A 48 0.25 -4.04 0.49
CA ALA A 48 -0.76 -5.10 0.45
C ALA A 48 -2.20 -4.54 0.42
N ALA A 49 -2.47 -3.43 1.11
CA ALA A 49 -3.76 -2.75 1.06
C ALA A 49 -4.01 -2.09 -0.31
N ALA A 50 -2.98 -1.42 -0.87
CA ALA A 50 -3.03 -0.79 -2.18
C ALA A 50 -3.21 -1.82 -3.31
N ASP A 51 -2.56 -2.99 -3.21
CA ASP A 51 -2.73 -4.09 -4.16
C ASP A 51 -4.18 -4.61 -4.17
N ARG A 52 -4.81 -4.74 -3.00
CA ARG A 52 -6.20 -5.19 -2.92
C ARG A 52 -7.18 -4.20 -3.55
N ALA A 53 -6.96 -2.89 -3.35
CA ALA A 53 -7.77 -1.86 -3.98
C ALA A 53 -7.62 -1.89 -5.51
N THR A 54 -6.37 -1.99 -5.98
CA THR A 54 -6.05 -2.03 -7.42
C THR A 54 -6.63 -3.25 -8.12
N LEU A 55 -6.60 -4.42 -7.47
CA LEU A 55 -7.19 -5.65 -8.01
C LEU A 55 -8.71 -5.57 -8.14
N LEU A 56 -9.41 -4.98 -7.15
CA LEU A 56 -10.85 -4.80 -7.20
C LEU A 56 -11.26 -3.81 -8.31
N GLU A 57 -10.51 -2.72 -8.44
CA GLU A 57 -10.76 -1.71 -9.47
C GLU A 57 -10.51 -2.27 -10.89
N GLY A 58 -9.42 -3.02 -11.07
CA GLY A 58 -9.13 -3.72 -12.33
C GLY A 58 -10.16 -4.80 -12.68
N ALA A 59 -10.63 -5.57 -11.68
CA ALA A 59 -11.66 -6.58 -11.88
C ALA A 59 -13.01 -5.95 -12.27
N PHE A 60 -13.36 -4.79 -11.69
CA PHE A 60 -14.57 -4.06 -12.03
C PHE A 60 -14.55 -3.55 -13.49
N LEU A 61 -13.43 -2.97 -13.92
CA LEU A 61 -13.26 -2.51 -15.32
C LEU A 61 -13.35 -3.68 -16.31
N LEU A 62 -12.69 -4.81 -16.02
CA LEU A 62 -12.78 -6.02 -16.85
C LEU A 62 -14.21 -6.56 -16.91
N ALA A 63 -14.93 -6.60 -15.78
CA ALA A 63 -16.32 -7.03 -15.74
C ALA A 63 -17.24 -6.11 -16.56
N LEU A 64 -17.00 -4.79 -16.52
CA LEU A 64 -17.71 -3.81 -17.34
C LEU A 64 -17.51 -4.05 -18.83
N VAL A 65 -16.27 -4.25 -19.28
CA VAL A 65 -15.95 -4.54 -20.69
C VAL A 65 -16.59 -5.85 -21.13
N ALA A 66 -16.53 -6.90 -20.31
CA ALA A 66 -17.16 -8.18 -20.59
C ALA A 66 -18.69 -8.05 -20.70
N ALA A 67 -19.32 -7.27 -19.82
CA ALA A 67 -20.76 -7.02 -19.84
C ALA A 67 -21.18 -6.27 -21.13
N VAL A 68 -20.43 -5.23 -21.52
CA VAL A 68 -20.68 -4.49 -22.76
C VAL A 68 -20.53 -5.40 -23.99
N ALA A 69 -19.47 -6.22 -24.03
CA ALA A 69 -19.25 -7.18 -25.10
C ALA A 69 -20.38 -8.22 -25.20
N LEU A 70 -20.87 -8.72 -24.07
CA LEU A 70 -22.00 -9.66 -24.03
C LEU A 70 -23.32 -9.02 -24.50
N ILE A 71 -23.59 -7.77 -24.11
CA ILE A 71 -24.79 -7.04 -24.53
C ILE A 71 -24.73 -6.78 -26.05
N ALA A 72 -23.59 -6.32 -26.56
CA ALA A 72 -23.39 -6.12 -28.00
C ALA A 72 -23.54 -7.43 -28.77
N GLY A 73 -22.87 -8.50 -28.33
CA GLY A 73 -22.92 -9.82 -28.97
C GLY A 73 -24.32 -10.44 -28.98
N ARG A 74 -25.13 -10.25 -27.94
CA ARG A 74 -26.55 -10.70 -27.92
C ARG A 74 -27.42 -9.92 -28.89
N LYS A 75 -27.14 -8.65 -29.15
CA LYS A 75 -27.86 -7.85 -30.15
C LYS A 75 -27.55 -8.33 -31.58
N PHE A 76 -26.28 -8.61 -31.87
CA PHE A 76 -25.87 -9.10 -33.20
C PHE A 76 -26.31 -10.54 -33.51
N ARG A 77 -26.50 -11.41 -32.51
CA ARG A 77 -27.04 -12.78 -32.73
C ARG A 77 -28.57 -12.84 -32.86
N ARG A 78 -29.28 -11.75 -32.60
CA ARG A 78 -30.76 -11.66 -32.69
C ARG A 78 -31.26 -10.86 -33.89
N ALA A 79 -30.37 -10.21 -34.65
CA ALA A 79 -30.66 -9.63 -35.95
C ALA A 79 -30.26 -10.63 -37.05
#